data_AF-A0A077Z1P0-F1
#
_entry.id   AF-A0A077Z1P0-F1
#
_cell.length_a   1.000
_cell.length_b   1.000
_cell.length_c   1.000
_cell.angle_alpha   90.00
_cell.angle_beta   90.00
_cell.angle_gamma   90.00
#
_symmetry.space_group_name_H-M   'P 1'
#
loop_
_entity.id
_entity.type
_entity.pdbx_description
1 polymer ?
#
loop_
_entity_poly.entity_id
_entity_poly.type
_entity_poly.pdbx_seq_one_letter_code
_entity_poly.pdbx_strand_id
1 'polypeptide(L)'
;MCEKYPVMRNLYLSISLTECHRLIQSAVQCFASDLAVEALSVDDNNYCKVKLCVKASKVEVIALFIDRISMSLGPGLLLNVDLEPVKEAVPKMETYLRRVAVEDAQFFSKLSCAVSFVLDCLSRYRIAEIALSFNGGKDCTVLLHILRYALEKLFNLKDCSNLCAFYIKPWSTFPEVEDFVVKSASRYSLKLLQYEGEIKKALFEFKAVHSRRKYVFLGSRATDPGHDEATKIAPTDPGWPHFVLLKPLLDWSYSDIWRFLRDLCIPYCVLYDHGFTSLGSKDSCSPNPWLAVPDGKGGYNYKPAYMLSDPAKERLARN
;
A
#
# COMPACT_ATOMS: atom_id res chain seq x y z
N MET A 1 34.62 -22.29 15.40
CA MET A 1 33.57 -22.29 16.45
C MET A 1 32.25 -22.49 15.76
N CYS A 2 31.46 -23.50 16.12
CA CYS A 2 30.13 -23.70 15.53
C CYS A 2 29.21 -22.58 16.04
N GLU A 3 28.48 -21.91 15.13
CA GLU A 3 27.55 -20.85 15.51
C GLU A 3 26.42 -21.47 16.36
N LYS A 4 26.18 -20.94 17.57
CA LYS A 4 25.22 -21.51 18.54
C LYS A 4 23.79 -21.56 17.99
N TYR A 5 23.43 -20.61 17.12
CA TYR A 5 22.12 -20.49 16.50
C TYR A 5 22.26 -20.21 15.00
N PRO A 6 22.50 -21.23 14.16
CA PRO A 6 22.73 -21.04 12.72
C PRO A 6 21.44 -20.69 11.96
N VAL A 7 20.27 -20.87 12.57
CA VAL A 7 18.98 -20.61 11.94
C VAL A 7 18.33 -19.37 12.54
N MET A 8 17.80 -18.50 11.70
CA MET A 8 17.04 -17.31 12.11
C MET A 8 15.75 -17.16 11.30
N ARG A 9 14.67 -16.76 11.97
CA ARG A 9 13.39 -16.39 11.36
C ARG A 9 12.78 -15.19 12.08
N ASN A 10 12.28 -14.23 11.31
CA ASN A 10 11.48 -13.13 11.86
C ASN A 10 9.99 -13.54 11.90
N LEU A 11 9.33 -13.24 13.02
CA LEU A 11 7.87 -13.31 13.17
C LEU A 11 7.34 -11.92 13.54
N TYR A 12 6.05 -11.68 13.30
CA TYR A 12 5.44 -10.37 13.56
C TYR A 12 4.14 -10.51 14.33
N LEU A 13 3.85 -9.56 15.21
CA LEU A 13 2.66 -9.56 16.06
C LEU A 13 1.84 -8.28 15.88
N SER A 14 0.51 -8.39 15.92
CA SER A 14 -0.42 -7.24 15.88
C SER A 14 -0.67 -6.60 17.26
N ILE A 15 -0.23 -7.27 18.32
CA ILE A 15 -0.39 -6.87 19.72
C ILE A 15 0.86 -6.15 20.24
N SER A 16 0.69 -5.24 21.21
CA SER A 16 1.79 -4.42 21.71
C SER A 16 2.81 -5.25 22.48
N LEU A 17 4.06 -4.78 22.55
CA LEU A 17 5.11 -5.48 23.31
C LEU A 17 4.70 -5.66 24.78
N THR A 18 4.10 -4.63 25.38
CA THR A 18 3.60 -4.67 26.77
C THR A 18 2.55 -5.77 26.98
N GLU A 19 1.65 -5.99 26.03
CA GLU A 19 0.62 -7.04 26.10
C GLU A 19 1.19 -8.44 25.93
N CYS A 20 2.17 -8.63 25.03
CA CYS A 20 2.66 -9.96 24.66
C CYS A 20 3.93 -10.40 25.39
N HIS A 21 4.62 -9.51 26.11
CA HIS A 21 5.93 -9.78 26.71
C HIS A 21 5.97 -11.06 27.54
N ARG A 22 5.01 -11.25 28.45
CA ARG A 22 4.93 -12.44 29.31
C ARG A 22 4.66 -13.72 28.53
N LEU A 23 3.83 -13.64 27.49
CA LEU A 23 3.49 -14.77 26.63
C LEU A 23 4.71 -15.22 25.82
N ILE A 24 5.49 -14.26 25.29
CA ILE A 24 6.76 -14.54 24.61
C ILE A 24 7.75 -15.21 25.56
N GLN A 25 7.99 -14.63 26.74
CA GLN A 25 8.91 -15.21 27.73
C GLN A 25 8.51 -16.63 28.14
N SER A 26 7.22 -16.84 28.41
CA SER A 26 6.69 -18.17 28.76
C SER A 26 6.87 -19.18 27.64
N ALA A 27 6.75 -18.77 26.37
CA ALA A 27 6.98 -19.65 25.25
C ALA A 27 8.46 -20.00 25.08
N VAL A 28 9.36 -19.02 25.25
CA VAL A 28 10.83 -19.18 25.12
C VAL A 28 11.39 -20.14 26.18
N GLN A 29 10.89 -20.08 27.42
CA GLN A 29 11.35 -20.94 28.51
C GLN A 29 11.22 -22.44 28.22
N CYS A 30 10.30 -22.85 27.34
CA CYS A 30 10.11 -24.24 26.95
C CYS A 30 11.24 -24.80 26.08
N PHE A 31 12.14 -23.96 25.56
CA PHE A 31 13.17 -24.34 24.58
C PHE A 31 14.60 -24.28 25.15
N ALA A 32 14.76 -24.13 26.46
CA ALA A 32 16.04 -24.13 27.16
C ALA A 32 17.12 -23.29 26.43
N SER A 33 18.25 -23.89 26.06
CA SER A 33 19.34 -23.21 25.35
C SER A 33 19.26 -23.28 23.82
N ASP A 34 18.27 -23.98 23.25
CA ASP A 34 18.15 -24.23 21.80
C ASP A 34 17.56 -23.07 21.01
N LEU A 35 17.01 -22.06 21.70
CA LEU A 35 16.29 -20.94 21.11
C LEU A 35 16.67 -19.64 21.83
N ALA A 36 16.82 -18.56 21.06
CA ALA A 36 16.92 -17.20 21.55
C ALA A 36 15.91 -16.32 20.77
N VAL A 37 15.17 -15.48 21.49
CA VAL A 37 14.18 -14.58 20.89
C VAL A 37 14.44 -13.17 21.36
N GLU A 38 14.61 -12.27 20.41
CA GLU A 38 14.65 -10.83 20.66
C GLU A 38 13.34 -10.22 20.15
N ALA A 39 12.62 -9.51 21.02
CA ALA A 39 11.36 -8.86 20.69
C ALA A 39 11.57 -7.34 20.62
N LEU A 40 11.24 -6.75 19.47
CA LEU A 40 11.40 -5.32 19.20
C LEU A 40 10.06 -4.72 18.82
N SER A 41 9.73 -3.56 19.37
CA SER A 41 8.62 -2.75 18.86
C SER A 41 8.92 -2.34 17.41
N VAL A 42 7.90 -2.35 16.57
CA VAL A 42 7.98 -1.88 15.18
C VAL A 42 7.04 -0.70 15.06
N ASP A 43 7.63 0.48 14.90
CA ASP A 43 6.90 1.71 14.66
C ASP A 43 6.74 1.96 13.14
N ASP A 44 5.95 2.96 12.77
CA ASP A 44 5.82 3.46 11.38
C ASP A 44 5.39 2.41 10.33
N ASN A 45 4.45 1.53 10.66
CA ASN A 45 3.85 0.59 9.72
C ASN A 45 2.36 0.30 10.04
N ASN A 46 1.60 -0.19 9.06
CA ASN A 46 0.15 -0.43 9.20
C ASN A 46 -0.23 -1.86 9.63
N TYR A 47 0.75 -2.75 9.88
CA TYR A 47 0.51 -4.20 9.89
C TYR A 47 0.85 -4.88 11.21
N CYS A 48 1.97 -4.52 11.84
CA CYS A 48 2.44 -5.14 13.06
C CYS A 48 2.95 -4.10 14.07
N LYS A 49 2.99 -4.51 15.33
CA LYS A 49 3.50 -3.71 16.45
C LYS A 49 4.80 -4.27 17.01
N VAL A 50 5.05 -5.56 16.82
CA VAL A 50 6.24 -6.24 17.35
C VAL A 50 6.84 -7.17 16.31
N LYS A 51 8.18 -7.17 16.23
CA LYS A 51 8.99 -8.14 15.49
C LYS A 51 9.70 -9.04 16.48
N LEU A 52 9.57 -10.35 16.30
CA LEU A 52 10.35 -11.35 17.01
C LEU A 52 11.47 -11.84 16.10
N CYS A 53 12.72 -11.55 16.45
CA CYS A 53 13.89 -12.16 15.85
C CYS A 53 14.16 -13.49 16.56
N VAL A 54 13.71 -14.59 15.97
CA VAL A 54 13.83 -15.94 16.52
C VAL A 54 15.07 -16.60 15.95
N LYS A 55 16.03 -16.95 16.80
CA LYS A 55 17.25 -17.66 16.45
C LYS A 55 17.25 -19.02 17.14
N ALA A 56 17.63 -20.07 16.43
CA ALA A 56 17.59 -21.44 16.99
C ALA A 56 18.73 -22.32 16.49
N SER A 57 18.97 -23.42 17.22
CA SER A 57 19.97 -24.43 16.89
C SER A 57 19.61 -25.21 15.62
N LYS A 58 18.31 -25.40 15.34
CA LYS A 58 17.78 -26.11 14.16
C LYS A 58 16.45 -25.52 13.68
N VAL A 59 16.07 -25.82 12.44
CA VAL A 59 14.82 -25.33 11.82
C VAL A 59 13.58 -25.89 12.54
N GLU A 60 13.63 -27.13 13.03
CA GLU A 60 12.52 -27.79 13.72
C GLU A 60 12.19 -27.08 15.04
N VAL A 61 13.20 -26.52 15.72
CA VAL A 61 13.02 -25.75 16.95
C VAL A 61 12.22 -24.47 16.68
N ILE A 62 12.44 -23.81 15.54
CA ILE A 62 11.64 -22.64 15.13
C ILE A 62 10.20 -23.05 14.84
N ALA A 63 9.97 -24.19 14.17
CA ALA A 63 8.62 -24.68 13.89
C ALA A 63 7.84 -24.95 15.19
N LEU A 64 8.45 -25.66 16.14
CA LEU A 64 7.86 -25.92 17.45
C LEU A 64 7.60 -24.63 18.25
N PHE A 65 8.51 -23.65 18.16
CA PHE A 65 8.29 -22.34 18.78
C PHE A 65 7.11 -21.59 18.16
N ILE A 66 6.96 -21.62 16.83
CA ILE A 66 5.82 -21.02 16.13
C ILE A 66 4.52 -21.66 16.59
N ASP A 67 4.44 -22.99 16.69
CA ASP A 67 3.24 -23.67 17.18
C ASP A 67 2.90 -23.25 18.62
N ARG A 68 3.90 -23.23 19.49
CA ARG A 68 3.75 -22.84 20.90
C ARG A 68 3.28 -21.40 21.07
N ILE A 69 3.92 -20.46 20.38
CA ILE A 69 3.58 -19.04 20.47
C ILE A 69 2.23 -18.77 19.80
N SER A 70 1.89 -19.49 18.73
CA SER A 70 0.58 -19.43 18.07
C SER A 70 -0.55 -19.84 19.02
N MET A 71 -0.37 -20.91 19.81
CA MET A 71 -1.35 -21.29 20.86
C MET A 71 -1.57 -20.20 21.92
N SER A 72 -0.54 -19.40 22.20
CA SER A 72 -0.59 -18.37 23.24
C SER A 72 -1.13 -17.03 22.72
N LEU A 73 -0.81 -16.68 21.47
CA LEU A 73 -1.14 -15.39 20.87
C LEU A 73 -2.36 -15.44 19.93
N GLY A 74 -2.73 -16.64 19.46
CA GLY A 74 -3.79 -16.86 18.48
C GLY A 74 -3.66 -15.93 17.26
N PRO A 75 -4.71 -15.16 16.90
CA PRO A 75 -4.68 -14.24 15.75
C PRO A 75 -3.72 -13.05 15.93
N GLY A 76 -3.13 -12.89 17.13
CA GLY A 76 -2.08 -11.92 17.39
C GLY A 76 -0.78 -12.19 16.63
N LEU A 77 -0.51 -13.45 16.27
CA LEU A 77 0.64 -13.85 15.44
C LEU A 77 0.32 -13.68 13.95
N LEU A 78 1.13 -12.89 13.26
CA LEU A 78 0.98 -12.58 11.84
C LEU A 78 2.01 -13.38 11.03
N LEU A 79 1.54 -14.38 10.29
CA LEU A 79 2.42 -15.33 9.59
C LEU A 79 3.01 -14.77 8.29
N ASN A 80 2.33 -13.80 7.65
CA ASN A 80 2.64 -13.34 6.30
C ASN A 80 2.87 -11.82 6.23
N VAL A 81 3.59 -11.26 7.21
CA VAL A 81 3.95 -9.83 7.19
C VAL A 81 5.27 -9.63 6.46
N ASP A 82 5.22 -8.79 5.43
CA ASP A 82 6.38 -8.31 4.71
C ASP A 82 6.55 -6.80 4.97
N LEU A 83 7.62 -6.43 5.68
CA LEU A 83 7.93 -5.03 5.97
C LEU A 83 8.71 -4.35 4.82
N GLU A 84 9.11 -5.10 3.80
CA GLU A 84 9.87 -4.60 2.65
C GLU A 84 9.19 -4.94 1.32
N PRO A 85 7.89 -4.62 1.13
CA PRO A 85 7.10 -5.11 -0.01
C PRO A 85 7.62 -4.62 -1.37
N VAL A 86 8.35 -3.51 -1.39
CA VAL A 86 8.94 -2.91 -2.61
C VAL A 86 10.21 -3.63 -3.06
N LYS A 87 10.91 -4.33 -2.17
CA LYS A 87 12.06 -5.16 -2.53
C LYS A 87 11.59 -6.43 -3.22
N GLU A 88 12.32 -6.86 -4.24
CA GLU A 88 12.03 -8.10 -4.99
C GLU A 88 10.58 -8.11 -5.50
N ALA A 89 10.13 -6.98 -6.05
CA ALA A 89 8.73 -6.79 -6.45
C ALA A 89 8.27 -7.83 -7.49
N VAL A 90 9.15 -8.27 -8.40
CA VAL A 90 8.83 -9.29 -9.41
C VAL A 90 8.47 -10.65 -8.80
N PRO A 91 9.37 -11.35 -8.08
CA PRO A 91 9.03 -12.66 -7.52
C PRO A 91 7.87 -12.60 -6.52
N LYS A 92 7.73 -11.50 -5.76
CA LYS A 92 6.59 -11.30 -4.85
C LYS A 92 5.27 -11.16 -5.59
N MET A 93 5.22 -10.29 -6.60
CA MET A 93 4.02 -10.07 -7.42
C MET A 93 3.63 -11.33 -8.21
N GLU A 94 4.60 -12.06 -8.77
CA GLU A 94 4.31 -13.31 -9.49
C GLU A 94 3.79 -14.42 -8.57
N THR A 95 4.34 -14.53 -7.37
CA THR A 95 3.82 -15.45 -6.34
C THR A 95 2.41 -15.06 -5.94
N TYR A 96 2.16 -13.76 -5.77
CA TYR A 96 0.83 -13.24 -5.46
C TYR A 96 -0.18 -13.50 -6.59
N LEU A 97 0.18 -13.25 -7.84
CA LEU A 97 -0.65 -13.55 -9.02
C LEU A 97 -1.02 -15.03 -9.09
N ARG A 98 -0.07 -15.95 -8.86
CA ARG A 98 -0.34 -17.40 -8.82
C ARG A 98 -1.30 -17.77 -7.69
N ARG A 99 -1.12 -17.18 -6.51
CA ARG A 99 -2.00 -17.41 -5.35
C ARG A 99 -3.43 -16.94 -5.65
N VAL A 100 -3.58 -15.70 -6.11
CA VAL A 100 -4.87 -15.10 -6.43
C VAL A 100 -5.59 -15.83 -7.56
N ALA A 101 -4.88 -16.37 -8.54
CA ALA A 101 -5.45 -17.19 -9.61
C ALA A 101 -6.21 -18.43 -9.10
N VAL A 102 -5.79 -18.97 -7.95
CA VAL A 102 -6.42 -20.14 -7.30
C VAL A 102 -7.52 -19.70 -6.33
N GLU A 103 -7.29 -18.62 -5.58
CA GLU A 103 -8.20 -18.15 -4.52
C GLU A 103 -9.44 -17.42 -5.05
N ASP A 104 -9.29 -16.61 -6.10
CA ASP A 104 -10.37 -15.74 -6.60
C ASP A 104 -10.16 -15.39 -8.07
N ALA A 105 -10.87 -16.11 -8.95
CA ALA A 105 -10.79 -15.90 -10.39
C ALA A 105 -11.26 -14.50 -10.84
N GLN A 106 -12.21 -13.88 -10.13
CA GLN A 106 -12.73 -12.57 -10.50
C GLN A 106 -11.71 -11.47 -10.20
N PHE A 107 -11.14 -11.48 -9.00
CA PHE A 107 -10.08 -10.54 -8.63
C PHE A 107 -8.81 -10.80 -9.46
N PHE A 108 -8.44 -12.07 -9.71
CA PHE A 108 -7.33 -12.43 -10.59
C PHE A 108 -7.48 -11.80 -11.99
N SER A 109 -8.68 -11.85 -12.57
CA SER A 109 -8.95 -11.28 -13.89
C SER A 109 -8.70 -9.76 -13.91
N LYS A 110 -9.23 -9.04 -12.91
CA LYS A 110 -9.02 -7.58 -12.77
C LYS A 110 -7.56 -7.22 -12.55
N LEU A 111 -6.88 -7.97 -11.69
CA LEU A 111 -5.47 -7.78 -11.37
C LEU A 111 -4.59 -8.02 -12.61
N SER A 112 -4.80 -9.14 -13.30
CA SER A 112 -4.08 -9.50 -14.52
C SER A 112 -4.32 -8.47 -15.61
N CYS A 113 -5.56 -7.98 -15.78
CA CYS A 113 -5.87 -6.94 -16.75
C CYS A 113 -5.14 -5.62 -16.45
N ALA A 114 -5.11 -5.18 -15.20
CA ALA A 114 -4.39 -3.97 -14.79
C ALA A 114 -2.87 -4.11 -15.00
N VAL A 115 -2.30 -5.26 -14.64
CA VAL A 115 -0.88 -5.56 -14.83
C VAL A 115 -0.51 -5.57 -16.32
N SER A 116 -1.25 -6.31 -17.15
CA SER A 116 -1.02 -6.36 -18.60
C SER A 116 -1.15 -4.99 -19.23
N PHE A 117 -2.16 -4.20 -18.84
CA PHE A 117 -2.34 -2.84 -19.33
C PHE A 117 -1.11 -1.95 -19.03
N VAL A 118 -0.56 -2.03 -17.81
CA VAL A 118 0.63 -1.25 -17.44
C VAL A 118 1.86 -1.72 -18.24
N LEU A 119 2.06 -3.04 -18.37
CA LEU A 119 3.15 -3.61 -19.16
C LEU A 119 3.07 -3.19 -20.64
N ASP A 120 1.87 -3.22 -21.22
CA ASP A 120 1.62 -2.81 -22.61
C ASP A 120 1.92 -1.33 -22.81
N CYS A 121 1.46 -0.47 -21.89
CA CYS A 121 1.73 0.96 -21.94
C CYS A 121 3.24 1.26 -21.84
N LEU A 122 3.96 0.60 -20.93
CA LEU A 122 5.41 0.78 -20.77
C LEU A 122 6.21 0.23 -21.97
N SER A 123 5.69 -0.80 -22.65
CA SER A 123 6.31 -1.35 -23.86
C SER A 123 6.04 -0.48 -25.10
N ARG A 124 4.86 0.17 -25.15
CA ARG A 124 4.43 1.00 -26.28
C ARG A 124 4.95 2.44 -26.21
N TYR A 125 4.98 3.04 -25.02
CA TYR A 125 5.33 4.44 -24.82
C TYR A 125 6.70 4.57 -24.15
N ARG A 126 7.49 5.55 -24.58
CA ARG A 126 8.81 5.78 -23.96
C ARG A 126 8.61 6.25 -22.53
N ILE A 127 9.39 5.72 -21.59
CA ILE A 127 9.37 6.16 -20.16
C ILE A 127 9.51 7.69 -20.03
N ALA A 128 10.30 8.32 -20.89
CA ALA A 128 10.48 9.78 -20.94
C ALA A 128 9.22 10.58 -21.32
N GLU A 129 8.19 9.93 -21.86
CA GLU A 129 6.89 10.51 -22.23
C GLU A 129 5.78 10.20 -21.21
N ILE A 130 6.07 9.34 -20.23
CA ILE A 130 5.13 8.89 -19.21
C ILE A 130 5.33 9.72 -17.92
N ALA A 131 4.22 10.05 -17.27
CA ALA A 131 4.20 10.56 -15.90
C ALA A 131 3.17 9.78 -15.04
N LEU A 132 3.33 9.85 -13.73
CA LEU A 132 2.39 9.34 -12.72
C LEU A 132 1.83 10.50 -11.89
N SER A 133 0.51 10.60 -11.77
CA SER A 133 -0.11 11.46 -10.76
C SER A 133 -0.15 10.71 -9.43
N PHE A 134 0.67 11.13 -8.46
CA PHE A 134 0.75 10.49 -7.15
C PHE A 134 0.34 11.47 -6.05
N ASN A 135 -0.73 11.14 -5.33
CA ASN A 135 -1.31 12.02 -4.30
C ASN A 135 -1.32 11.43 -2.88
N GLY A 136 -0.65 10.29 -2.67
CA GLY A 136 -0.63 9.59 -1.39
C GLY A 136 -1.92 8.83 -1.03
N GLY A 137 -2.93 8.83 -1.91
CA GLY A 137 -4.12 8.01 -1.73
C GLY A 137 -3.84 6.51 -1.91
N LYS A 138 -4.74 5.68 -1.38
CA LYS A 138 -4.66 4.21 -1.52
C LYS A 138 -4.61 3.75 -2.99
N ASP A 139 -5.41 4.38 -3.86
CA ASP A 139 -5.56 4.00 -5.26
C ASP A 139 -4.27 4.25 -6.08
N CYS A 140 -3.67 5.44 -5.96
CA CYS A 140 -2.40 5.73 -6.62
C CYS A 140 -1.22 4.95 -6.01
N THR A 141 -1.33 4.51 -4.76
CA THR A 141 -0.33 3.66 -4.10
C THR A 141 -0.33 2.24 -4.68
N VAL A 142 -1.52 1.66 -4.91
CA VAL A 142 -1.66 0.40 -5.67
C VAL A 142 -1.02 0.55 -7.05
N LEU A 143 -1.36 1.62 -7.78
CA LEU A 143 -0.82 1.87 -9.11
C LEU A 143 0.70 2.03 -9.10
N LEU A 144 1.26 2.78 -8.15
CA LEU A 144 2.71 2.92 -7.98
C LEU A 144 3.39 1.56 -7.78
N HIS A 145 2.78 0.66 -7.01
CA HIS A 145 3.33 -0.68 -6.79
C HIS A 145 3.28 -1.55 -8.06
N ILE A 146 2.18 -1.51 -8.81
CA ILE A 146 2.08 -2.21 -10.10
C ILE A 146 3.11 -1.65 -11.11
N LEU A 147 3.31 -0.33 -11.15
CA LEU A 147 4.34 0.30 -11.97
C LEU A 147 5.75 -0.13 -11.54
N ARG A 148 6.03 -0.20 -10.24
CA ARG A 148 7.31 -0.69 -9.73
C ARG A 148 7.57 -2.13 -10.17
N TYR A 149 6.57 -3.01 -10.08
CA TYR A 149 6.66 -4.37 -10.61
C TYR A 149 6.97 -4.37 -12.11
N ALA A 150 6.22 -3.60 -12.89
CA ALA A 150 6.34 -3.59 -14.36
C ALA A 150 7.68 -3.01 -14.84
N LEU A 151 8.21 -1.97 -14.17
CA LEU A 151 9.52 -1.39 -14.46
C LEU A 151 10.66 -2.39 -14.23
N GLU A 152 10.59 -3.17 -13.14
CA GLU A 152 11.57 -4.23 -12.90
C GLU A 152 11.40 -5.39 -13.87
N LYS A 153 10.16 -5.78 -14.18
CA LYS A 153 9.87 -6.89 -15.10
C LYS A 153 10.36 -6.63 -16.52
N LEU A 154 10.15 -5.42 -17.04
CA LEU A 154 10.48 -5.09 -18.44
C LEU A 154 11.91 -4.56 -18.61
N PHE A 155 12.41 -3.81 -17.65
CA PHE A 155 13.67 -3.04 -17.81
C PHE A 155 14.73 -3.38 -16.76
N ASN A 156 14.46 -4.32 -15.86
CA ASN A 156 15.31 -4.66 -14.72
C ASN A 156 15.65 -3.45 -13.83
N LEU A 157 14.80 -2.42 -13.83
CA LEU A 157 14.94 -1.25 -12.98
C LEU A 157 14.49 -1.61 -11.56
N LYS A 158 15.43 -1.61 -10.60
CA LYS A 158 15.15 -1.99 -9.21
C LYS A 158 14.48 -0.90 -8.39
N ASP A 159 14.20 0.24 -9.01
CA ASP A 159 13.53 1.39 -8.41
C ASP A 159 12.71 2.19 -9.45
N CYS A 160 12.04 3.24 -9.00
CA CYS A 160 11.21 4.13 -9.82
C CYS A 160 11.89 5.46 -10.18
N SER A 161 13.22 5.57 -10.12
CA SER A 161 13.95 6.83 -10.35
C SER A 161 13.76 7.39 -11.77
N ASN A 162 13.55 6.51 -12.75
CA ASN A 162 13.28 6.86 -14.14
C ASN A 162 11.82 7.24 -14.40
N LEU A 163 10.92 6.98 -13.46
CA LEU A 163 9.51 7.33 -13.56
C LEU A 163 9.31 8.75 -13.03
N CYS A 164 8.85 9.64 -13.90
CA CYS A 164 8.42 10.97 -13.50
C CYS A 164 7.08 10.86 -12.76
N ALA A 165 7.05 11.21 -11.48
CA ALA A 165 5.79 11.43 -10.78
C ALA A 165 5.61 12.90 -10.44
N PHE A 166 4.37 13.34 -10.36
CA PHE A 166 4.03 14.65 -9.82
C PHE A 166 2.97 14.52 -8.73
N TYR A 167 3.07 15.40 -7.75
CA TYR A 167 2.12 15.60 -6.67
C TYR A 167 1.64 17.05 -6.73
N ILE A 168 0.32 17.24 -6.81
CA ILE A 168 -0.30 18.56 -6.70
C ILE A 168 -0.86 18.65 -5.28
N LYS A 169 -0.13 19.36 -4.42
CA LYS A 169 -0.48 19.58 -3.03
C LYS A 169 -1.64 20.58 -2.96
N PRO A 170 -2.80 20.21 -2.39
CA PRO A 170 -3.86 21.16 -2.09
C PRO A 170 -3.39 22.19 -1.06
N TRP A 171 -3.98 23.39 -1.06
CA TRP A 171 -3.65 24.43 -0.07
C TRP A 171 -3.81 23.99 1.39
N SER A 172 -4.74 23.07 1.63
CA SER A 172 -5.06 22.52 2.94
C SER A 172 -4.95 21.00 2.87
N THR A 173 -3.89 20.44 3.47
CA THR A 173 -3.60 19.01 3.49
C THR A 173 -3.38 18.53 4.92
N PHE A 174 -3.58 17.24 5.14
CA PHE A 174 -3.20 16.59 6.39
C PHE A 174 -1.68 16.37 6.42
N PRO A 175 -0.97 16.70 7.53
CA PRO A 175 0.45 16.38 7.68
C PRO A 175 0.76 14.90 7.45
N GLU A 176 -0.14 14.00 7.84
CA GLU A 176 -0.04 12.55 7.65
C GLU A 176 -0.04 12.13 6.18
N VAL A 177 -0.72 12.89 5.30
CA VAL A 177 -0.69 12.66 3.85
C VAL A 177 0.65 13.11 3.28
N GLU A 178 1.16 14.26 3.72
CA GLU A 178 2.46 14.76 3.25
C GLU A 178 3.61 13.85 3.68
N ASP A 179 3.62 13.45 4.95
CA ASP A 179 4.57 12.49 5.48
C ASP A 179 4.51 11.17 4.70
N PHE A 180 3.31 10.65 4.45
CA PHE A 180 3.14 9.44 3.65
C PHE A 180 3.64 9.60 2.20
N VAL A 181 3.39 10.75 1.56
CA VAL A 181 3.87 11.04 0.20
C VAL A 181 5.40 11.05 0.17
N VAL A 182 6.05 11.72 1.13
CA VAL A 182 7.52 11.78 1.23
C VAL A 182 8.12 10.40 1.50
N LYS A 183 7.58 9.66 2.47
CA LYS A 183 7.99 8.28 2.78
C LYS A 183 7.81 7.34 1.59
N SER A 184 6.71 7.48 0.86
CA SER A 184 6.45 6.70 -0.35
C SER A 184 7.45 7.04 -1.45
N ALA A 185 7.73 8.33 -1.67
CA ALA A 185 8.71 8.74 -2.66
C ALA A 185 10.10 8.16 -2.34
N SER A 186 10.51 8.20 -1.07
CA SER A 186 11.76 7.58 -0.62
C SER A 186 11.75 6.06 -0.78
N ARG A 187 10.67 5.38 -0.38
CA ARG A 187 10.55 3.90 -0.41
C ARG A 187 10.63 3.32 -1.82
N TYR A 188 10.10 4.05 -2.82
CA TYR A 188 10.14 3.64 -4.22
C TYR A 188 11.29 4.28 -5.02
N SER A 189 12.13 5.10 -4.38
CA SER A 189 13.09 6.02 -5.03
C SER A 189 12.44 6.80 -6.19
N LEU A 190 11.23 7.29 -5.97
CA LEU A 190 10.41 7.96 -6.97
C LEU A 190 10.87 9.41 -7.15
N LYS A 191 11.15 9.82 -8.39
CA LYS A 191 11.37 11.23 -8.71
C LYS A 191 10.02 11.97 -8.67
N LEU A 192 9.70 12.53 -7.50
CA LEU A 192 8.45 13.25 -7.26
C LEU A 192 8.62 14.77 -7.43
N LEU A 193 7.91 15.33 -8.41
CA LEU A 193 7.80 16.77 -8.63
C LEU A 193 6.60 17.32 -7.86
N GLN A 194 6.78 18.40 -7.11
CA GLN A 194 5.71 18.98 -6.32
C GLN A 194 5.24 20.30 -6.93
N TYR A 195 3.92 20.45 -7.02
CA TYR A 195 3.21 21.67 -7.39
C TYR A 195 2.19 21.96 -6.30
N GLU A 196 1.77 23.22 -6.17
CA GLU A 196 0.82 23.63 -5.14
C GLU A 196 -0.42 24.31 -5.73
N GLY A 197 -1.57 24.06 -5.11
CA GLY A 197 -2.80 24.79 -5.35
C GLY A 197 -3.77 24.12 -6.33
N GLU A 198 -4.32 24.93 -7.23
CA GLU A 198 -5.41 24.52 -8.13
C GLU A 198 -4.90 23.53 -9.19
N ILE A 199 -5.61 22.41 -9.36
CA ILE A 199 -5.15 21.25 -10.14
C ILE A 199 -4.90 21.63 -11.60
N LYS A 200 -5.82 22.35 -12.23
CA LYS A 200 -5.73 22.72 -13.65
C LYS A 200 -4.54 23.65 -13.89
N LYS A 201 -4.34 24.67 -13.06
CA LYS A 201 -3.19 25.57 -13.12
C LYS A 201 -1.88 24.82 -12.94
N ALA A 202 -1.77 23.99 -11.89
CA ALA A 202 -0.59 23.18 -11.64
C ALA A 202 -0.26 22.23 -12.80
N LEU A 203 -1.28 21.65 -13.45
CA LEU A 203 -1.08 20.81 -14.63
C LEU A 203 -0.61 21.62 -15.85
N PHE A 204 -1.06 22.87 -16.04
CA PHE A 204 -0.55 23.75 -17.09
C PHE A 204 0.93 24.07 -16.87
N GLU A 205 1.30 24.41 -15.63
CA GLU A 205 2.70 24.64 -15.25
C GLU A 205 3.56 23.40 -15.46
N PHE A 206 3.08 22.24 -15.00
CA PHE A 206 3.73 20.95 -15.24
C PHE A 206 3.92 20.66 -16.74
N LYS A 207 2.89 20.88 -17.56
CA LYS A 207 2.97 20.67 -19.02
C LYS A 207 3.97 21.62 -19.68
N ALA A 208 4.03 22.87 -19.24
CA ALA A 208 4.96 23.86 -19.79
C ALA A 208 6.43 23.47 -19.51
N VAL A 209 6.74 23.05 -18.28
CA VAL A 209 8.10 22.66 -17.88
C VAL A 209 8.47 21.26 -18.42
N HIS A 210 7.50 20.34 -18.49
CA HIS A 210 7.71 18.95 -18.86
C HIS A 210 6.93 18.58 -20.13
N SER A 211 7.07 19.39 -21.17
CA SER A 211 6.34 19.28 -22.45
C SER A 211 6.45 17.92 -23.15
N ARG A 212 7.53 17.18 -22.89
CA ARG A 212 7.74 15.80 -23.39
C ARG A 212 6.77 14.78 -22.79
N ARG A 213 6.16 15.07 -21.64
CA ARG A 213 5.18 14.19 -20.98
C ARG A 213 3.86 14.24 -21.73
N LYS A 214 3.42 13.08 -22.21
CA LYS A 214 2.21 12.89 -23.04
C LYS A 214 1.20 11.98 -22.34
N TYR A 215 1.66 10.96 -21.65
CA TYR A 215 0.82 9.94 -21.02
C TYR A 215 0.89 10.08 -19.51
N VAL A 216 -0.26 10.09 -18.84
CA VAL A 216 -0.35 10.24 -17.38
C VAL A 216 -1.11 9.06 -16.79
N PHE A 217 -0.42 8.26 -15.98
CA PHE A 217 -1.06 7.23 -15.17
C PHE A 217 -1.85 7.84 -14.01
N LEU A 218 -3.10 7.42 -13.88
CA LEU A 218 -4.03 7.84 -12.82
C LEU A 218 -4.59 6.62 -12.08
N GLY A 219 -4.63 6.72 -10.74
CA GLY A 219 -5.29 5.74 -9.87
C GLY A 219 -6.80 6.02 -9.73
N SER A 220 -7.52 6.12 -10.85
CA SER A 220 -8.97 6.37 -10.86
C SER A 220 -9.76 5.09 -11.11
N ARG A 221 -10.95 5.01 -10.52
CA ARG A 221 -11.91 3.90 -10.67
C ARG A 221 -13.19 4.38 -11.37
N ALA A 222 -13.93 3.47 -12.01
CA ALA A 222 -15.22 3.78 -12.64
C ALA A 222 -16.26 4.26 -11.62
N THR A 223 -16.14 3.82 -10.36
CA THR A 223 -16.99 4.25 -9.24
C THR A 223 -16.62 5.62 -8.66
N ASP A 224 -15.61 6.30 -9.22
CA ASP A 224 -15.28 7.66 -8.81
C ASP A 224 -16.29 8.66 -9.42
N PRO A 225 -16.59 9.79 -8.75
CA PRO A 225 -17.43 10.85 -9.30
C PRO A 225 -16.95 11.29 -10.69
N GLY A 226 -17.89 11.41 -11.62
CA GLY A 226 -17.62 11.81 -13.01
C GLY A 226 -16.94 10.74 -13.86
N HIS A 227 -16.89 9.47 -13.41
CA HIS A 227 -16.27 8.36 -14.14
C HIS A 227 -17.27 7.32 -14.68
N ASP A 228 -18.57 7.61 -14.69
CA ASP A 228 -19.62 6.65 -15.08
C ASP A 228 -19.41 6.08 -16.51
N GLU A 229 -18.89 6.88 -17.44
CA GLU A 229 -18.53 6.47 -18.81
C GLU A 229 -17.02 6.54 -19.08
N ALA A 230 -16.20 6.50 -18.03
CA ALA A 230 -14.76 6.60 -18.20
C ALA A 230 -14.21 5.39 -18.96
N THR A 231 -13.20 5.64 -19.80
CA THR A 231 -12.43 4.60 -20.49
C THR A 231 -11.03 4.51 -19.90
N LYS A 232 -10.33 3.38 -20.13
CA LYS A 232 -8.96 3.18 -19.63
C LYS A 232 -7.94 4.11 -20.28
N ILE A 233 -8.22 4.60 -21.49
CA ILE A 233 -7.38 5.52 -22.24
C ILE A 233 -8.28 6.64 -22.76
N ALA A 234 -8.08 7.85 -22.26
CA ALA A 234 -8.86 9.02 -22.65
C ALA A 234 -7.96 10.26 -22.73
N PRO A 235 -8.22 11.22 -23.63
CA PRO A 235 -7.61 12.54 -23.51
C PRO A 235 -8.15 13.25 -22.26
N THR A 236 -7.42 14.26 -21.79
CA THR A 236 -7.97 15.25 -20.85
C THR A 236 -9.13 16.02 -21.47
N ASP A 237 -10.07 16.46 -20.64
CA ASP A 237 -11.24 17.23 -21.10
C ASP A 237 -10.85 18.55 -21.78
N PRO A 238 -11.71 19.10 -22.65
CA PRO A 238 -11.49 20.40 -23.28
C PRO A 238 -11.16 21.51 -22.26
N GLY A 239 -10.19 22.34 -22.61
CA GLY A 239 -9.71 23.44 -21.76
C GLY A 239 -8.70 23.03 -20.68
N TRP A 240 -8.40 21.74 -20.52
CA TRP A 240 -7.28 21.24 -19.71
C TRP A 240 -6.00 21.09 -20.55
N PRO A 241 -4.80 21.10 -19.94
CA PRO A 241 -3.57 20.79 -20.66
C PRO A 241 -3.62 19.38 -21.25
N HIS A 242 -3.25 19.25 -22.53
CA HIS A 242 -3.42 17.99 -23.25
C HIS A 242 -2.48 16.89 -22.73
N PHE A 243 -3.10 15.86 -22.17
CA PHE A 243 -2.50 14.56 -21.85
C PHE A 243 -3.41 13.43 -22.32
N VAL A 244 -2.81 12.25 -22.50
CA VAL A 244 -3.54 10.97 -22.57
C VAL A 244 -3.50 10.33 -21.19
N LEU A 245 -4.67 10.21 -20.57
CA LEU A 245 -4.86 9.63 -19.25
C LEU A 245 -4.95 8.11 -19.36
N LEU A 246 -4.15 7.41 -18.55
CA LEU A 246 -4.06 5.95 -18.48
C LEU A 246 -4.60 5.48 -17.13
N LYS A 247 -5.71 4.74 -17.13
CA LYS A 247 -6.48 4.35 -15.93
C LYS A 247 -6.53 2.81 -15.79
N PRO A 248 -5.43 2.16 -15.37
CA PRO A 248 -5.38 0.69 -15.28
C PRO A 248 -6.31 0.10 -14.21
N LEU A 249 -6.62 0.87 -13.16
CA LEU A 249 -7.45 0.45 -12.03
C LEU A 249 -8.95 0.70 -12.25
N LEU A 250 -9.36 1.07 -13.47
CA LEU A 250 -10.72 1.54 -13.73
C LEU A 250 -11.82 0.56 -13.28
N ASP A 251 -11.60 -0.74 -13.46
CA ASP A 251 -12.58 -1.79 -13.14
C ASP A 251 -12.48 -2.31 -11.69
N TRP A 252 -11.59 -1.72 -10.89
CA TRP A 252 -11.36 -2.14 -9.50
C TRP A 252 -12.42 -1.55 -8.59
N SER A 253 -12.86 -2.34 -7.61
CA SER A 253 -13.72 -1.92 -6.52
C SER A 253 -12.90 -1.40 -5.33
N TYR A 254 -13.58 -0.82 -4.35
CA TYR A 254 -12.97 -0.44 -3.07
C TYR A 254 -12.29 -1.63 -2.38
N SER A 255 -12.95 -2.80 -2.38
CA SER A 255 -12.44 -4.03 -1.78
C SER A 255 -11.22 -4.57 -2.52
N ASP A 256 -11.17 -4.44 -3.85
CA ASP A 256 -10.02 -4.86 -4.67
C ASP A 256 -8.75 -4.06 -4.30
N ILE A 257 -8.89 -2.76 -4.07
CA ILE A 257 -7.79 -1.88 -3.64
C ILE A 257 -7.24 -2.32 -2.28
N TRP A 258 -8.13 -2.53 -1.30
CA TRP A 258 -7.72 -2.92 0.04
C TRP A 258 -7.14 -4.33 0.09
N ARG A 259 -7.73 -5.28 -0.65
CA ARG A 259 -7.19 -6.63 -0.77
C ARG A 259 -5.75 -6.58 -1.27
N PHE A 260 -5.49 -5.86 -2.36
CA PHE A 260 -4.15 -5.74 -2.93
C PHE A 260 -3.14 -5.16 -1.93
N LEU A 261 -3.46 -4.02 -1.30
CA LEU A 261 -2.59 -3.38 -0.33
C LEU A 261 -2.31 -4.29 0.87
N ARG A 262 -3.35 -4.95 1.40
CA ARG A 262 -3.25 -5.77 2.61
C ARG A 262 -2.54 -7.10 2.36
N ASP A 263 -2.83 -7.76 1.24
CA ASP A 263 -2.23 -9.04 0.86
C ASP A 263 -0.72 -8.96 0.63
N LEU A 264 -0.26 -7.80 0.14
CA LEU A 264 1.15 -7.53 -0.14
C LEU A 264 1.83 -6.67 0.93
N CYS A 265 1.16 -6.38 2.05
CA CYS A 265 1.69 -5.54 3.13
C CYS A 265 2.19 -4.15 2.67
N ILE A 266 1.58 -3.56 1.64
CA ILE A 266 1.99 -2.28 1.07
C ILE A 266 1.55 -1.13 2.01
N PRO A 267 2.49 -0.31 2.54
CA PRO A 267 2.14 0.79 3.42
C PRO A 267 1.15 1.77 2.78
N TYR A 268 0.25 2.29 3.60
CA TYR A 268 -0.74 3.30 3.22
C TYR A 268 -0.85 4.39 4.31
N CYS A 269 -1.40 5.56 3.95
CA CYS A 269 -1.51 6.68 4.87
C CYS A 269 -2.27 6.31 6.15
N VAL A 270 -1.72 6.64 7.33
CA VAL A 270 -2.27 6.23 8.64
C VAL A 270 -3.68 6.76 8.91
N LEU A 271 -4.12 7.83 8.25
CA LEU A 271 -5.50 8.31 8.35
C LEU A 271 -6.52 7.22 7.96
N TYR A 272 -6.16 6.31 7.07
CA TYR A 272 -7.02 5.17 6.76
C TYR A 272 -7.25 4.27 7.98
N ASP A 273 -6.27 4.11 8.88
CA ASP A 273 -6.46 3.37 10.14
C ASP A 273 -7.37 4.13 11.14
N HIS A 274 -7.54 5.44 10.95
CA HIS A 274 -8.42 6.33 11.71
C HIS A 274 -9.79 6.56 11.05
N GLY A 275 -10.19 5.66 10.14
CA GLY A 275 -11.53 5.66 9.54
C GLY A 275 -11.75 6.62 8.38
N PHE A 276 -10.72 7.32 7.91
CA PHE A 276 -10.84 8.10 6.67
C PHE A 276 -10.90 7.15 5.47
N THR A 277 -12.03 7.03 4.79
CA THR A 277 -12.19 6.11 3.63
C THR A 277 -11.81 6.76 2.31
N SER A 278 -11.70 8.10 2.30
CA SER A 278 -11.31 8.92 1.15
C SER A 278 -10.49 10.11 1.64
N LEU A 279 -9.37 10.42 0.96
CA LEU A 279 -8.48 11.53 1.34
C LEU A 279 -8.56 12.65 0.31
N GLY A 280 -8.84 13.86 0.79
CA GLY A 280 -8.94 15.11 0.04
C GLY A 280 -8.29 16.27 0.79
N SER A 281 -8.79 17.49 0.61
CA SER A 281 -8.35 18.60 1.44
C SER A 281 -8.79 18.38 2.89
N LYS A 282 -8.02 18.95 3.82
CA LYS A 282 -8.30 18.82 5.26
C LYS A 282 -9.69 19.36 5.63
N ASP A 283 -10.12 20.43 4.96
CA ASP A 283 -11.37 21.11 5.26
C ASP A 283 -12.62 20.37 4.74
N SER A 284 -12.44 19.35 3.89
CA SER A 284 -13.56 18.64 3.26
C SER A 284 -13.65 17.17 3.66
N CYS A 285 -12.78 16.69 4.55
CA CYS A 285 -12.65 15.28 4.89
C CYS A 285 -12.77 15.04 6.40
N SER A 286 -13.59 14.05 6.76
CA SER A 286 -13.74 13.56 8.13
C SER A 286 -13.70 12.02 8.16
N PRO A 287 -13.47 11.40 9.34
CA PRO A 287 -13.61 9.97 9.50
C PRO A 287 -15.01 9.50 9.07
N ASN A 288 -15.10 8.34 8.40
CA ASN A 288 -16.36 7.83 7.90
C ASN A 288 -17.28 7.40 9.06
N PRO A 289 -18.49 7.96 9.19
CA PRO A 289 -19.39 7.65 10.31
C PRO A 289 -19.80 6.17 10.36
N TRP A 290 -19.73 5.44 9.25
CA TRP A 290 -20.04 4.00 9.21
C TRP A 290 -18.95 3.12 9.81
N LEU A 291 -17.79 3.71 10.12
CA LEU A 291 -16.71 3.05 10.85
C LEU A 291 -16.69 3.44 12.33
N ALA A 292 -17.59 4.32 12.77
CA ALA A 292 -17.65 4.80 14.14
C ALA A 292 -18.09 3.68 15.11
N VAL A 293 -17.43 3.62 16.26
CA VAL A 293 -17.70 2.71 17.38
C VAL A 293 -17.72 3.54 18.66
N PRO A 294 -18.78 3.47 19.49
CA PRO A 294 -18.83 4.17 20.77
C PRO A 294 -17.64 3.80 21.65
N ASP A 295 -16.97 4.79 22.25
CA ASP A 295 -15.81 4.59 23.12
C ASP A 295 -16.17 4.37 24.60
N GLY A 296 -17.46 4.44 24.95
CA GLY A 296 -17.97 4.35 26.32
C GLY A 296 -17.79 5.62 27.17
N LYS A 297 -17.15 6.67 26.64
CA LYS A 297 -16.89 7.96 27.29
C LYS A 297 -17.65 9.13 26.62
N GLY A 298 -18.59 8.82 25.73
CA GLY A 298 -19.38 9.80 24.99
C GLY A 298 -18.74 10.23 23.65
N GLY A 299 -17.64 9.61 23.24
CA GLY A 299 -16.98 9.80 21.96
C GLY A 299 -17.09 8.59 21.03
N TYR A 300 -16.39 8.67 19.90
CA TYR A 300 -16.29 7.60 18.92
C TYR A 300 -14.84 7.29 18.60
N ASN A 301 -14.51 6.00 18.61
CA ASN A 301 -13.35 5.46 17.89
C ASN A 301 -13.78 5.08 16.48
N TYR A 302 -12.84 5.03 15.55
CA TYR A 302 -13.12 4.63 14.17
C TYR A 302 -12.34 3.39 13.81
N LYS A 303 -13.02 2.43 13.17
CA LYS A 303 -12.38 1.28 12.55
C LYS A 303 -11.57 1.72 11.33
N PRO A 304 -10.52 0.96 10.95
CA PRO A 304 -9.79 1.21 9.72
C PRO A 304 -10.68 1.18 8.47
N ALA A 305 -10.29 1.94 7.46
CA ALA A 305 -11.01 2.13 6.20
C ALA A 305 -11.27 0.80 5.47
N TYR A 306 -10.32 -0.14 5.51
CA TYR A 306 -10.50 -1.47 4.90
C TYR A 306 -11.63 -2.30 5.55
N MET A 307 -12.14 -1.90 6.71
CA MET A 307 -13.29 -2.55 7.37
C MET A 307 -14.64 -1.98 6.93
N LEU A 308 -14.67 -1.02 6.01
CA LEU A 308 -15.93 -0.50 5.46
C LEU A 308 -16.60 -1.60 4.63
N SER A 309 -17.76 -2.07 5.09
CA SER A 309 -18.49 -3.19 4.48
C SER A 309 -19.22 -2.81 3.20
N ASP A 310 -19.66 -1.56 3.06
CA ASP A 310 -20.34 -1.06 1.88
C ASP A 310 -19.47 -0.03 1.12
N PRO A 311 -18.87 -0.43 -0.01
CA PRO A 311 -18.12 0.46 -0.89
C PRO A 311 -18.86 1.71 -1.35
N ALA A 312 -20.20 1.67 -1.49
CA ALA A 312 -20.98 2.83 -1.91
C ALA A 312 -20.89 3.99 -0.89
N LYS A 313 -20.49 3.68 0.34
CA LYS A 313 -20.34 4.64 1.43
C LYS A 313 -18.95 5.25 1.53
N GLU A 314 -18.03 4.89 0.63
CA GLU A 314 -16.63 5.32 0.66
C GLU A 314 -16.48 6.85 0.70
N ARG A 315 -17.32 7.58 -0.04
CA ARG A 315 -17.21 9.03 -0.22
C ARG A 315 -18.22 9.86 0.58
N LEU A 316 -19.04 9.24 1.43
CA LEU A 316 -20.08 9.96 2.20
C LEU A 316 -19.53 10.96 3.22
N ALA A 317 -18.27 10.82 3.63
CA ALA A 317 -17.60 11.73 4.55
C ALA A 317 -16.77 12.83 3.82
N ARG A 318 -17.00 13.00 2.51
CA ARG A 318 -16.50 14.15 1.75
C ARG A 318 -17.62 15.18 1.62
N ASN A 319 -17.35 16.40 2.08
CA ASN A 319 -18.18 17.57 1.77
C ASN A 319 -17.96 18.02 0.32
#